data_AF-A0A7Y9ZII6-F1
#
_entry.id   AF-A0A7Y9ZII6-F1
#
_cell.length_a   1.000
_cell.length_b   1.000
_cell.length_c   1.000
_cell.angle_alpha   90.00
_cell.angle_beta   90.00
_cell.angle_gamma   90.00
#
_symmetry.space_group_name_H-M   'P 1'
#
loop_
_entity.id
_entity.type
_entity.pdbx_description
1 polymer ?
#
loop_
_entity_poly.entity_id
_entity_poly.type
_entity_poly.pdbx_seq_one_letter_code
_entity_poly.pdbx_strand_id
1 'polypeptide(L)'
;MPTEANYVAGLALSWARNDPLEQWINAAPRGGATPLEETISEYLGSHNPFADGSRVEVLGGLHGDAPTAWVPVTIVERTAVDEWTVEFDDGDQACRDHHELRPYSQGL
;
A
#
# COMPACT_ATOMS: atom_id res chain seq x y z
N MET A 1 -15.60 -3.64 -10.85
CA MET A 1 -14.84 -4.66 -10.11
C MET A 1 -13.59 -3.96 -9.63
N PRO A 2 -13.38 -3.73 -8.32
CA PRO A 2 -12.12 -3.19 -7.87
C PRO A 2 -11.05 -4.24 -8.17
N THR A 3 -10.22 -3.98 -9.16
CA THR A 3 -9.05 -4.81 -9.44
C THR A 3 -8.14 -4.75 -8.22
N GLU A 4 -7.73 -5.92 -7.73
CA GLU A 4 -6.65 -6.13 -6.76
C GLU A 4 -5.31 -5.63 -7.33
N ALA A 5 -5.23 -4.36 -7.74
CA ALA A 5 -4.14 -3.86 -8.58
C ALA A 5 -2.88 -3.54 -7.77
N ASN A 6 -3.02 -3.20 -6.48
CA ASN A 6 -1.89 -3.00 -5.57
C ASN A 6 -2.11 -3.74 -4.24
N TYR A 7 -1.02 -3.99 -3.51
CA TYR A 7 -1.03 -4.80 -2.30
C TYR A 7 -1.94 -4.23 -1.20
N VAL A 8 -1.92 -2.91 -1.03
CA VAL A 8 -2.69 -2.22 0.02
C VAL A 8 -4.19 -2.28 -0.24
N ALA A 9 -4.64 -2.19 -1.50
CA ALA A 9 -6.05 -2.38 -1.84
C ALA A 9 -6.55 -3.78 -1.43
N GLY A 10 -5.72 -4.81 -1.59
CA GLY A 10 -6.01 -6.17 -1.13
C GLY A 10 -6.15 -6.25 0.40
N LEU A 11 -5.25 -5.60 1.13
CA LEU A 11 -5.32 -5.51 2.59
C LEU A 11 -6.56 -4.75 3.07
N ALA A 12 -6.86 -3.60 2.47
CA ALA A 12 -8.01 -2.77 2.80
C ALA A 12 -9.34 -3.52 2.58
N LEU A 13 -9.48 -4.21 1.44
CA LEU A 13 -10.65 -5.05 1.18
C LEU A 13 -10.76 -6.23 2.16
N SER A 14 -9.64 -6.85 2.52
CA SER A 14 -9.62 -7.92 3.52
C SER A 14 -10.02 -7.40 4.90
N TRP A 15 -9.50 -6.23 5.29
CA TRP A 15 -9.84 -5.56 6.54
C TRP A 15 -11.33 -5.21 6.58
N ALA A 16 -11.87 -4.50 5.58
CA ALA A 16 -13.29 -4.12 5.54
C ALA A 16 -14.26 -5.30 5.57
N ARG A 17 -13.84 -6.47 5.05
CA ARG A 17 -14.63 -7.71 5.14
C ARG A 17 -14.68 -8.30 6.56
N ASN A 18 -13.74 -7.97 7.43
CA ASN A 18 -13.60 -8.55 8.77
C ASN A 18 -13.79 -7.53 9.90
N ASP A 19 -13.77 -6.23 9.59
CA ASP A 19 -13.97 -5.17 10.56
C ASP A 19 -15.47 -5.02 10.92
N PRO A 20 -15.86 -5.13 12.21
CA PRO A 20 -17.27 -5.06 12.61
C PRO A 20 -17.95 -3.73 12.29
N LEU A 21 -17.22 -2.61 12.33
CA LEU A 21 -17.77 -1.29 12.02
C LEU A 21 -18.00 -1.16 10.52
N GLU A 22 -17.01 -1.56 9.70
CA GLU A 22 -17.16 -1.57 8.24
C GLU A 22 -18.30 -2.49 7.78
N GLN A 23 -18.43 -3.67 8.38
CA GLN A 23 -19.56 -4.56 8.09
C GLN A 23 -20.91 -3.90 8.42
N TRP A 24 -20.99 -3.17 9.53
CA TRP A 24 -22.21 -2.47 9.93
C TRP A 24 -22.54 -1.31 8.98
N ILE A 25 -21.55 -0.52 8.55
CA ILE A 25 -21.71 0.56 7.55
C ILE A 25 -22.21 -0.01 6.23
N ASN A 26 -21.53 -1.04 5.70
CA ASN A 26 -21.84 -1.67 4.42
C ASN A 26 -23.21 -2.38 4.41
N ALA A 27 -23.72 -2.82 5.56
CA ALA A 27 -25.03 -3.43 5.71
C ALA A 27 -26.19 -2.41 5.82
N ALA A 28 -25.90 -1.11 5.91
CA ALA A 28 -26.93 -0.10 6.09
C ALA A 28 -27.85 -0.01 4.84
N PRO A 29 -29.18 0.12 5.00
CA PRO A 29 -30.15 0.10 3.89
C PRO A 29 -29.94 1.15 2.78
N ARG A 30 -29.13 2.18 3.05
CA ARG A 30 -28.71 3.22 2.09
C ARG A 30 -27.18 3.44 2.08
N GLY A 31 -26.42 2.62 2.82
CA GLY A 31 -24.97 2.79 2.99
C GLY A 31 -24.19 2.40 1.74
N GLY A 32 -24.68 1.42 0.97
CA GLY A 32 -23.93 0.90 -0.18
C GLY A 32 -22.58 0.30 0.24
N ALA A 33 -21.82 -0.21 -0.71
CA ALA A 33 -20.44 -0.57 -0.45
C ALA A 33 -19.59 0.70 -0.40
N THR A 34 -18.78 0.87 0.65
CA THR A 34 -17.77 1.92 0.72
C THR A 34 -16.89 1.88 -0.54
N PRO A 35 -16.68 3.00 -1.25
CA PRO A 35 -15.76 3.06 -2.39
C PRO A 35 -14.36 2.57 -2.01
N LEU A 36 -13.67 1.87 -2.93
CA LEU A 36 -12.36 1.29 -2.64
C LEU A 36 -11.34 2.32 -2.11
N GLU A 37 -11.28 3.51 -2.71
CA GLU A 37 -10.36 4.58 -2.29
C GLU A 37 -10.61 5.06 -0.85
N GLU A 38 -11.89 5.10 -0.45
CA GLU A 38 -12.29 5.45 0.92
C GLU A 38 -11.88 4.32 1.87
N THR A 39 -12.15 3.06 1.52
CA THR A 39 -11.69 1.89 2.28
C THR A 39 -10.16 1.83 2.42
N ILE A 40 -9.41 2.18 1.38
CA ILE A 40 -7.94 2.27 1.43
C ILE A 40 -7.50 3.36 2.42
N SER A 41 -8.14 4.54 2.35
CA SER A 41 -7.83 5.67 3.22
C SER A 41 -8.11 5.35 4.69
N GLU A 42 -9.24 4.71 4.99
CA GLU A 42 -9.61 4.28 6.35
C GLU A 42 -8.68 3.19 6.88
N TYR A 43 -8.34 2.21 6.05
CA TYR A 43 -7.37 1.17 6.37
C TYR A 43 -6.02 1.79 6.73
N LEU A 44 -5.49 2.66 5.87
CA LEU A 44 -4.21 3.33 6.08
C LEU A 44 -4.23 4.30 7.27
N GLY A 45 -5.37 4.91 7.59
CA GLY A 45 -5.51 5.78 8.77
C GLY A 45 -5.26 5.06 10.10
N SER A 46 -5.42 3.73 10.13
CA SER A 46 -5.28 2.89 11.33
C SER A 46 -4.18 1.83 11.25
N HIS A 47 -3.63 1.59 10.06
CA HIS A 47 -2.60 0.57 9.81
C HIS A 47 -1.38 1.16 9.10
N ASN A 48 -0.22 0.58 9.37
CA ASN A 48 0.99 0.83 8.60
C ASN A 48 1.49 -0.49 7.98
N PRO A 49 1.10 -0.80 6.72
CA PRO A 49 1.49 -2.06 6.08
C PRO A 49 2.98 -2.16 5.76
N PHE A 50 3.70 -1.02 5.75
CA PHE A 50 5.14 -0.95 5.49
C PHE A 50 5.84 -0.25 6.64
N ALA A 51 6.32 -1.04 7.61
CA ALA A 51 6.99 -0.52 8.80
C ALA A 51 8.42 -0.07 8.51
N ASP A 52 8.93 0.89 9.30
CA ASP A 52 10.31 1.36 9.22
C ASP A 52 11.31 0.20 9.34
N GLY A 53 12.33 0.22 8.48
CA GLY A 53 13.32 -0.84 8.35
C GLY A 53 12.84 -2.10 7.61
N SER A 54 11.58 -2.17 7.18
CA SER A 54 11.10 -3.30 6.38
C SER A 54 11.65 -3.28 4.96
N ARG A 55 11.98 -4.46 4.43
CA ARG A 55 12.35 -4.63 3.03
C ARG A 55 11.09 -4.76 2.20
N VAL A 56 10.97 -3.93 1.17
CA VAL A 56 9.84 -3.91 0.23
C VAL A 56 10.38 -3.85 -1.20
N GLU A 57 9.49 -3.89 -2.19
CA GLU A 57 9.83 -3.55 -3.56
C GLU A 57 9.08 -2.32 -4.00
N VAL A 58 9.78 -1.43 -4.71
CA VAL A 58 9.23 -0.23 -5.34
C VAL A 58 9.18 -0.39 -6.85
N LEU A 59 8.18 0.17 -7.51
CA LEU A 59 8.16 0.25 -8.97
C LEU A 59 9.29 1.19 -9.45
N GLY A 60 10.34 0.61 -10.04
CA GLY A 60 11.63 1.22 -10.36
C GLY A 60 11.61 2.25 -11.50
N GLY A 61 10.45 2.67 -11.98
CA GLY A 61 10.34 3.52 -13.17
C GLY A 61 10.82 4.95 -13.05
N LEU A 62 11.30 5.34 -11.87
CA LEU A 62 11.90 6.65 -11.59
C LEU A 62 13.42 6.58 -11.41
N HIS A 63 14.03 5.39 -11.41
CA HIS A 63 15.48 5.20 -11.40
C HIS A 63 15.96 4.78 -12.79
N GLY A 64 15.95 5.73 -13.73
CA GLY A 64 16.74 5.75 -14.97
C GLY A 64 16.41 4.76 -16.10
N ASP A 65 16.27 3.47 -15.84
CA ASP A 65 16.51 2.45 -16.89
C ASP A 65 15.41 1.38 -17.06
N ALA A 66 14.42 1.29 -16.16
CA ALA A 66 13.37 0.27 -16.27
C ALA A 66 12.00 0.73 -15.70
N PRO A 67 11.12 1.35 -16.53
CA PRO A 67 9.79 1.86 -16.12
C PRO A 67 8.80 0.84 -15.55
N THR A 68 9.17 -0.44 -15.47
CA THR A 68 8.26 -1.54 -15.09
C THR A 68 8.89 -2.58 -14.15
N ALA A 69 10.16 -2.43 -13.75
CA ALA A 69 10.81 -3.39 -12.87
C ALA A 69 10.51 -3.06 -11.41
N TRP A 70 10.23 -4.08 -10.59
CA TRP A 70 10.15 -3.92 -9.14
C TRP A 70 11.56 -4.04 -8.55
N VAL A 71 11.98 -3.05 -7.78
CA VAL A 71 13.33 -2.92 -7.24
C VAL A 71 13.27 -2.99 -5.71
N PRO A 72 14.11 -3.80 -5.05
CA PRO A 72 14.08 -3.90 -3.61
C PRO A 72 14.63 -2.64 -2.95
N VAL A 73 13.94 -2.16 -1.91
CA VAL A 73 14.29 -0.97 -1.12
C VAL A 73 13.96 -1.20 0.34
N THR A 74 14.48 -0.35 1.22
CA THR A 74 14.18 -0.37 2.65
C THR A 74 13.27 0.81 2.99
N ILE A 75 12.20 0.60 3.76
CA ILE A 75 11.40 1.71 4.30
C ILE A 75 12.23 2.47 5.33
N VAL A 76 12.35 3.79 5.15
CA VAL A 76 12.98 4.68 6.13
C VAL A 76 11.95 5.13 7.16
N GLU A 77 10.88 5.76 6.69
CA GLU A 77 9.78 6.25 7.52
C GLU A 77 8.50 6.42 6.69
N ARG A 78 7.35 6.47 7.37
CA ARG A 78 6.07 6.88 6.78
C ARG A 78 5.91 8.40 6.88
N THR A 79 5.81 9.07 5.73
CA THR A 79 5.76 10.54 5.63
C THR A 79 4.34 11.08 5.51
N ALA A 80 3.41 10.29 4.95
CA ALA A 80 1.98 10.60 4.88
C ALA A 80 1.13 9.34 5.11
N VAL A 81 -0.20 9.49 5.13
CA VAL A 81 -1.11 8.35 5.29
C VAL A 81 -0.90 7.32 4.17
N ASP A 82 -0.52 7.73 2.97
CA ASP A 82 -0.34 6.83 1.83
C ASP A 82 1.07 6.91 1.22
N GLU A 83 2.02 7.53 1.90
CA GLU A 83 3.39 7.73 1.42
C GLU A 83 4.48 7.31 2.41
N TRP A 84 5.57 6.79 1.87
CA TRP A 84 6.77 6.37 2.60
C TRP A 84 8.04 6.90 1.92
N THR A 85 9.02 7.30 2.73
CA THR A 85 10.40 7.43 2.25
C THR A 85 11.03 6.05 2.16
N VAL A 86 11.60 5.71 1.01
CA VAL A 86 12.35 4.47 0.78
C VAL A 86 13.81 4.78 0.47
N GLU A 87 14.70 3.88 0.87
CA GLU A 87 16.13 3.93 0.58
C GLU A 87 16.54 2.76 -0.33
N PHE A 88 17.21 3.09 -1.42
CA PHE A 88 17.81 2.15 -2.37
C PHE A 88 19.17 1.64 -1.85
N ASP A 89 19.67 0.54 -2.41
CA ASP A 89 20.93 -0.08 -1.96
C ASP A 89 22.17 0.79 -2.23
N ASP A 90 22.08 1.79 -3.10
CA ASP A 90 23.10 2.81 -3.36
C ASP A 90 23.05 4.00 -2.39
N GLY A 91 22.05 4.03 -1.49
CA GLY A 91 21.82 5.09 -0.51
C GLY A 91 20.93 6.23 -1.01
N ASP A 92 20.47 6.21 -2.26
CA ASP A 92 19.50 7.19 -2.74
C ASP A 92 18.15 6.99 -2.03
N GLN A 93 17.42 8.09 -1.82
CA GLN A 93 16.10 8.06 -1.19
C GLN A 93 15.04 8.68 -2.08
N ALA A 94 13.82 8.16 -1.99
CA ALA A 94 12.66 8.69 -2.70
C ALA A 94 11.37 8.53 -1.89
N CYS A 95 10.43 9.46 -2.07
CA CYS A 95 9.07 9.30 -1.56
C CYS A 95 8.24 8.45 -2.55
N ARG A 96 7.46 7.51 -2.02
CA ARG A 96 6.65 6.56 -2.80
C ARG A 96 5.30 6.35 -2.17
N ASP A 97 4.29 6.25 -3.02
CA ASP A 97 2.93 5.98 -2.59
C ASP A 97 2.64 4.47 -2.51
N HIS A 98 1.47 4.13 -1.97
CA HIS A 98 1.04 2.73 -1.81
C HIS A 98 0.79 1.98 -3.13
N HIS A 99 0.63 2.66 -4.28
CA HIS A 99 0.55 2.02 -5.60
C HIS A 99 1.93 1.58 -6.09
N GLU A 100 2.97 2.27 -5.66
CA GLU A 100 4.35 2.01 -6.07
C GLU A 100 5.05 1.00 -5.16
N LEU A 101 4.41 0.50 -4.10
CA LEU A 101 5.02 -0.39 -3.12
C LEU A 101 4.33 -1.76 -3.05
N ARG A 102 5.13 -2.81 -2.85
CA ARG A 102 4.65 -4.16 -2.54
C ARG A 102 5.61 -4.90 -1.59
N PRO A 103 5.15 -5.97 -0.91
CA PRO A 103 6.02 -6.77 -0.08
C PRO A 103 7.19 -7.34 -0.87
N TYR A 104 8.35 -7.45 -0.22
CA TYR A 104 9.52 -8.06 -0.83
C TYR A 104 9.26 -9.53 -1.17
N SER A 105 9.20 -9.86 -2.45
CA SER A 105 9.21 -11.25 -2.90
C SER A 105 10.63 -11.80 -2.85
N GLN A 106 10.95 -12.56 -1.80
CA GLN A 106 12.11 -13.45 -1.87
C GLN A 106 11.85 -14.41 -3.02
N GLY A 107 12.64 -14.35 -4.09
CA GLY A 107 12.47 -15.20 -5.26
C GLY A 107 12.28 -16.66 -4.86
N LEU A 108 11.21 -17.28 -5.36
CA LEU A 108 11.00 -18.73 -5.32
C LEU A 108 12.08 -19.46 -6.13
#